data_AF-A0A089KJ97-F1
#
_entry.id   AF-A0A089KJ97-F1
#
_cell.length_a   1.000
_cell.length_b   1.000
_cell.length_c   1.000
_cell.angle_alpha   90.00
_cell.angle_beta   90.00
_cell.angle_gamma   90.00
#
_symmetry.space_group_name_H-M   'P 1'
#
loop_
_entity.id
_entity.type
_entity.pdbx_description
1 polymer ?
#
loop_
_entity_poly.entity_id
_entity_poly.type
_entity_poly.pdbx_seq_one_letter_code
_entity_poly.pdbx_strand_id
1 'polypeptide(L)'
;MELENEESASKFERFLFLMIPIIFTLVLLGVLLTLFNMDIRNKALEVGNKLPFVSQWIPDPPAEPGGEAAEEEGGKEQAESSESTIKELKAQLAEKDAQLQQINNEKTEQATQVEALQKQIDTMTAEAAAAKAAVEEEDPYQDKVTELAKLYSGMKASKAAPIMENLTAEEQVQILSAMNNASKTAILEKMDPEMAAEVSIKLKESTNSTDMAIAALQSRLKQNQADTAAAPAASGNLDQEKLSQTFTSMPAAEAAALLSSMYTVSPDKVITVLNTVGDTVRSSILAEMTKKDSALSAKILNRLMGGK
;
A
#
# COMPACT_ATOMS: atom_id res chain seq x y z
N MET A 1 45.33 52.80 -6.63
CA MET A 1 46.49 51.98 -6.25
C MET A 1 47.70 52.79 -6.64
N GLU A 2 48.27 53.49 -5.68
CA GLU A 2 49.58 54.12 -5.80
C GLU A 2 50.62 53.01 -5.90
N LEU A 3 51.51 53.13 -6.89
CA LEU A 3 52.71 52.31 -6.99
C LEU A 3 53.87 53.28 -7.03
N GLU A 4 54.52 53.47 -5.89
CA GLU A 4 55.84 54.09 -5.84
C GLU A 4 56.82 53.18 -5.09
N ASN A 5 57.98 53.07 -5.74
CA ASN A 5 59.31 52.88 -5.17
C ASN A 5 59.74 51.51 -4.65
N GLU A 6 60.98 51.08 -4.88
CA GLU A 6 62.02 51.39 -5.86
C GLU A 6 63.11 50.32 -5.60
N GLU A 7 63.82 49.96 -6.66
CA GLU A 7 65.27 49.69 -6.68
C GLU A 7 65.95 48.91 -5.53
N SER A 8 66.13 47.59 -5.73
CA SER A 8 67.44 46.91 -5.54
C SER A 8 67.47 45.43 -5.97
N ALA A 9 66.35 44.86 -6.39
CA ALA A 9 66.23 43.58 -7.11
C ALA A 9 66.76 43.68 -8.58
N SER A 10 68.02 44.07 -8.74
CA SER A 10 68.40 44.96 -9.85
C SER A 10 68.67 44.25 -11.20
N LYS A 11 69.37 43.11 -11.28
CA LYS A 11 69.65 42.47 -12.60
C LYS A 11 69.40 40.97 -12.64
N PHE A 12 69.71 40.28 -11.55
CA PHE A 12 69.47 38.84 -11.44
C PHE A 12 67.99 38.50 -11.29
N GLU A 13 67.21 39.29 -10.53
CA GLU A 13 65.76 39.06 -10.39
C GLU A 13 65.02 39.34 -11.70
N ARG A 14 65.41 40.38 -12.46
CA ARG A 14 64.90 40.62 -13.82
C ARG A 14 65.32 39.52 -14.80
N PHE A 15 66.55 39.00 -14.68
CA PHE A 15 67.00 37.86 -15.47
C PHE A 15 66.20 36.59 -15.14
N LEU A 16 66.01 36.27 -13.86
CA LEU A 16 65.23 35.11 -13.40
C LEU A 16 63.75 35.24 -13.80
N PHE A 17 63.15 36.42 -13.64
CA PHE A 17 61.78 36.70 -14.06
C PHE A 17 61.59 36.59 -15.59
N LEU A 18 62.62 36.94 -16.38
CA LEU A 18 62.61 36.73 -17.83
C LEU A 18 62.92 35.27 -18.22
N MET A 19 63.77 34.56 -17.47
CA MET A 19 64.17 33.18 -17.76
C MET A 19 63.10 32.16 -17.39
N ILE A 20 62.37 32.36 -16.29
CA ILE A 20 61.30 31.44 -15.84
C ILE A 20 60.29 31.14 -16.95
N PRO A 21 59.67 32.14 -17.63
CA PRO A 21 58.72 31.85 -18.71
C PRO A 21 59.41 31.16 -19.90
N ILE A 22 60.67 31.49 -20.22
CA ILE A 22 61.41 30.84 -21.31
C ILE A 22 61.66 29.36 -20.99
N ILE A 23 62.17 29.04 -19.80
CA ILE A 23 62.41 27.66 -19.36
C ILE A 23 61.10 26.89 -19.31
N PHE A 24 60.03 27.49 -18.77
CA PHE A 24 58.71 26.87 -18.73
C PHE A 24 58.21 26.52 -20.14
N THR A 25 58.36 27.45 -21.10
CA THR A 25 58.00 27.17 -22.50
C THR A 25 58.86 26.08 -23.12
N LEU A 26 60.16 26.02 -22.84
CA LEU A 26 61.06 24.96 -23.31
C LEU A 26 60.69 23.59 -22.73
N VAL A 27 60.33 23.53 -21.45
CA VAL A 27 59.86 22.30 -20.80
C VAL A 27 58.54 21.85 -21.42
N LEU A 28 57.59 22.76 -21.62
CA LEU A 28 56.29 22.44 -22.21
C LEU A 28 56.45 21.97 -23.67
N LEU A 29 57.32 22.64 -24.45
CA LEU A 29 57.68 22.18 -25.80
C LEU A 29 58.37 20.82 -25.77
N GLY A 30 59.29 20.60 -24.82
CA GLY A 30 60.01 19.35 -24.66
C GLY A 30 59.06 18.18 -24.37
N VAL A 31 58.09 18.38 -23.46
CA VAL A 31 57.04 17.39 -23.17
C VAL A 31 56.16 17.14 -24.40
N LEU A 32 55.82 18.18 -25.17
CA LEU A 32 55.09 17.98 -26.43
C LEU A 32 55.91 17.12 -27.40
N LEU A 33 57.19 17.45 -27.59
CA LEU A 33 58.07 16.72 -28.51
C LEU A 33 58.30 15.26 -28.08
N THR A 34 58.37 14.97 -26.78
CA THR A 34 58.51 13.59 -26.29
C THR A 34 57.23 12.77 -26.43
N LEU A 35 56.05 13.41 -26.44
CA LEU A 35 54.77 12.72 -26.68
C LEU A 35 54.54 12.40 -28.17
N PHE A 36 55.03 13.25 -29.08
CA PHE A 36 54.84 13.06 -30.53
C PHE A 36 55.92 12.19 -31.19
N ASN A 37 57.11 12.04 -30.60
CA ASN A 37 58.22 11.30 -31.20
C ASN A 37 58.88 10.33 -30.22
N MET A 38 58.79 9.02 -30.54
CA MET A 38 59.31 7.93 -29.72
C MET A 38 60.84 7.96 -29.57
N ASP A 39 61.58 8.40 -30.61
CA ASP A 39 63.05 8.46 -30.59
C ASP A 39 63.59 9.57 -29.67
N ILE A 40 62.88 10.70 -29.63
CA ILE A 40 63.24 11.83 -28.75
C ILE A 40 62.97 11.48 -27.29
N ARG A 41 61.89 10.72 -27.03
CA ARG A 41 61.58 10.18 -25.69
C ARG A 41 62.70 9.26 -25.19
N ASN A 42 63.18 8.32 -26.02
CA ASN A 42 64.25 7.41 -25.63
C ASN A 42 65.57 8.17 -25.34
N LYS A 43 65.93 9.16 -26.17
CA LYS A 43 67.10 10.02 -25.93
C LYS A 43 66.96 10.90 -24.70
N ALA A 44 65.76 11.42 -24.40
CA ALA A 44 65.51 12.22 -23.21
C ALA A 44 65.66 11.40 -21.92
N LEU A 45 65.22 10.13 -21.92
CA LEU A 45 65.43 9.19 -20.82
C LEU A 45 66.92 8.88 -20.62
N GLU A 46 67.68 8.69 -21.71
CA GLU A 46 69.12 8.44 -21.64
C GLU A 46 69.91 9.63 -21.05
N VAL A 47 69.54 10.87 -21.38
CA VAL A 47 70.16 12.07 -20.80
C VAL A 47 69.73 12.28 -19.34
N GLY A 48 68.47 11.95 -19.00
CA GLY A 48 67.96 12.00 -17.63
C GLY A 48 68.72 11.08 -16.67
N ASN A 49 69.07 9.88 -17.14
CA ASN A 49 69.84 8.92 -16.35
C ASN A 49 71.30 9.32 -16.11
N LYS A 50 71.87 10.21 -16.92
CA LYS A 50 73.25 10.72 -16.79
C LYS A 50 73.40 11.87 -15.78
N LEU A 51 72.30 12.35 -15.19
CA LEU A 51 72.32 13.39 -14.17
C LEU A 51 72.27 12.78 -12.75
N PRO A 52 73.28 13.02 -11.89
CA PRO A 52 73.46 12.32 -10.62
C PRO A 52 72.34 12.53 -9.58
N PHE A 53 71.42 13.47 -9.81
CA PHE A 53 70.29 13.76 -8.92
C PHE A 53 68.93 13.28 -9.45
N VAL A 54 68.82 12.91 -10.73
CA VAL A 54 67.52 12.62 -11.38
C VAL A 54 67.33 11.13 -11.66
N SER A 55 68.41 10.34 -11.62
CA SER A 55 68.40 8.89 -11.88
C SER A 55 67.52 8.08 -10.92
N GLN A 56 67.16 8.60 -9.75
CA GLN A 56 66.31 7.87 -8.78
C GLN A 56 64.80 7.99 -9.07
N TRP A 57 64.38 8.91 -9.93
CA TRP A 57 62.97 9.23 -10.18
C TRP A 57 62.54 8.91 -11.62
N ILE A 58 63.45 8.42 -12.46
CA ILE A 58 63.21 8.13 -13.87
C ILE A 58 63.20 6.60 -14.10
N PRO A 59 62.14 6.05 -14.73
CA PRO A 59 62.09 4.65 -15.14
C PRO A 59 63.12 4.33 -16.24
N ASP A 60 63.78 3.17 -16.14
CA ASP A 60 64.76 2.73 -17.14
C ASP A 60 64.12 2.52 -18.52
N PRO A 61 64.84 2.86 -19.61
CA PRO A 61 64.34 2.63 -20.96
C PRO A 61 64.18 1.13 -21.23
N PRO A 62 63.12 0.70 -21.93
CA PRO A 62 62.97 -0.70 -22.32
C PRO A 62 64.15 -1.10 -23.22
N ALA A 63 64.87 -2.15 -22.81
CA ALA A 63 66.03 -2.67 -23.54
C ALA A 63 65.63 -3.14 -24.93
N GLU A 64 66.31 -2.64 -25.96
CA GLU A 64 66.37 -3.34 -27.25
C GLU A 64 67.23 -4.61 -27.11
N PRO A 65 66.86 -5.72 -27.75
CA PRO A 65 67.52 -7.00 -27.56
C PRO A 65 68.79 -7.10 -28.43
N GLY A 66 69.96 -7.03 -27.80
CA GLY A 66 71.20 -7.44 -28.47
C GLY A 66 72.49 -6.93 -27.82
N GLY A 67 73.16 -7.80 -27.05
CA GLY A 67 74.54 -7.58 -26.59
C GLY A 67 74.84 -8.29 -25.28
N GLU A 68 75.57 -9.41 -25.36
CA GLU A 68 75.84 -10.34 -24.26
C GLU A 68 76.97 -9.90 -23.30
N ALA A 69 76.83 -10.42 -22.08
CA ALA A 69 77.86 -10.85 -21.11
C ALA A 69 78.45 -9.84 -20.10
N ALA A 70 77.96 -9.92 -18.86
CA ALA A 70 78.79 -10.13 -17.65
C ALA A 70 77.91 -10.57 -16.44
N GLU A 71 78.43 -11.54 -15.68
CA GLU A 71 78.05 -12.00 -14.33
C GLU A 71 77.06 -13.18 -14.19
N GLU A 72 77.59 -14.38 -14.51
CA GLU A 72 77.19 -15.65 -13.91
C GLU A 72 77.68 -15.74 -12.45
N GLU A 73 76.84 -15.36 -11.49
CA GLU A 73 76.81 -15.97 -10.15
C GLU A 73 75.48 -15.76 -9.40
N GLY A 74 74.59 -14.86 -9.86
CA GLY A 74 73.23 -14.70 -9.32
C GLY A 74 72.14 -15.59 -9.94
N GLY A 75 72.49 -16.42 -10.93
CA GLY A 75 71.51 -17.10 -11.80
C GLY A 75 70.71 -18.26 -11.17
N LYS A 76 71.20 -18.89 -10.10
CA LYS A 76 70.48 -20.01 -9.44
C LYS A 76 69.45 -19.52 -8.42
N GLU A 77 69.78 -18.50 -7.63
CA GLU A 77 68.83 -17.86 -6.71
C GLU A 77 67.80 -17.01 -7.44
N GLN A 78 68.18 -16.35 -8.55
CA GLN A 78 67.24 -15.61 -9.40
C GLN A 78 66.31 -16.51 -10.20
N ALA A 79 66.74 -17.72 -10.61
CA ALA A 79 65.88 -18.70 -11.27
C ALA A 79 64.87 -19.34 -10.30
N GLU A 80 65.28 -19.71 -9.08
CA GLU A 80 64.37 -20.21 -8.04
C GLU A 80 63.40 -19.12 -7.53
N SER A 81 63.88 -17.88 -7.42
CA SER A 81 63.04 -16.71 -7.14
C SER A 81 62.04 -16.45 -8.28
N SER A 82 62.46 -16.60 -9.54
CA SER A 82 61.56 -16.43 -10.69
C SER A 82 60.50 -17.55 -10.76
N GLU A 83 60.87 -18.79 -10.47
CA GLU A 83 59.96 -19.93 -10.52
C GLU A 83 58.95 -19.90 -9.36
N SER A 84 59.38 -19.51 -8.15
CA SER A 84 58.49 -19.26 -7.02
C SER A 84 57.55 -18.07 -7.28
N THR A 85 58.05 -16.97 -7.86
CA THR A 85 57.23 -15.81 -8.24
C THR A 85 56.21 -16.18 -9.31
N ILE A 86 56.57 -17.00 -10.30
CA ILE A 86 55.64 -17.51 -11.33
C ILE A 86 54.56 -18.39 -10.70
N LYS A 87 54.93 -19.23 -9.72
CA LYS A 87 53.99 -20.10 -9.01
C LYS A 87 53.03 -19.29 -8.14
N GLU A 88 53.52 -18.24 -7.49
CA GLU A 88 52.72 -17.30 -6.70
C GLU A 88 51.81 -16.44 -7.57
N LEU A 89 52.30 -15.94 -8.70
CA LEU A 89 51.49 -15.23 -9.70
C LEU A 89 50.39 -16.13 -10.26
N LYS A 90 50.68 -17.40 -10.56
CA LYS A 90 49.66 -18.37 -11.00
C LYS A 90 48.63 -18.67 -9.91
N ALA A 91 49.05 -18.76 -8.65
CA ALA A 91 48.15 -18.94 -7.52
C ALA A 91 47.24 -17.71 -7.34
N GLN A 92 47.80 -16.49 -7.42
CA GLN A 92 47.03 -15.25 -7.39
C GLN A 92 46.08 -15.11 -8.58
N LEU A 93 46.48 -15.55 -9.78
CA LEU A 93 45.62 -15.55 -10.96
C LEU A 93 44.43 -16.50 -10.77
N ALA A 94 44.69 -17.71 -10.27
CA ALA A 94 43.64 -18.68 -9.97
C ALA A 94 42.69 -18.20 -8.86
N GLU A 95 43.22 -17.52 -7.83
CA GLU A 95 42.41 -16.92 -6.78
C GLU A 95 41.57 -15.74 -7.28
N LYS A 96 42.13 -14.89 -8.15
CA LYS A 96 41.39 -13.79 -8.79
C LYS A 96 40.34 -14.29 -9.77
N ASP A 97 40.61 -15.35 -10.52
CA ASP A 97 39.61 -16.00 -11.38
C ASP A 97 38.47 -16.61 -10.55
N ALA A 98 38.79 -17.25 -9.42
CA ALA A 98 37.77 -17.75 -8.49
C ALA A 98 36.92 -16.62 -7.88
N GLN A 99 37.54 -15.52 -7.46
CA GLN A 99 36.84 -14.32 -6.98
C GLN A 99 35.96 -13.70 -8.09
N LEU A 100 36.45 -13.62 -9.33
CA LEU A 100 35.67 -13.11 -10.46
C LEU A 100 34.47 -14.01 -10.77
N GLN A 101 34.61 -15.33 -10.68
CA GLN A 101 33.49 -16.24 -10.83
C GLN A 101 32.47 -16.06 -9.70
N GLN A 102 32.92 -15.94 -8.45
CA GLN A 102 32.04 -15.69 -7.32
C GLN A 102 31.28 -14.36 -7.46
N ILE A 103 31.97 -13.27 -7.80
CA ILE A 103 31.36 -11.96 -8.02
C ILE A 103 30.36 -12.01 -9.18
N ASN A 104 30.64 -12.73 -10.26
CA ASN A 104 29.69 -12.89 -11.37
C ASN A 104 28.45 -13.69 -10.96
N ASN A 105 28.60 -14.72 -10.12
CA ASN A 105 27.47 -15.48 -9.59
C ASN A 105 26.62 -14.63 -8.65
N GLU A 106 27.24 -13.92 -7.71
CA GLU A 106 26.55 -12.99 -6.80
C GLU A 106 25.84 -11.86 -7.57
N LYS A 107 26.46 -11.32 -8.61
CA LYS A 107 25.84 -10.32 -9.49
C LYS A 107 24.62 -10.88 -10.22
N THR A 108 24.67 -12.14 -10.65
CA THR A 108 23.55 -12.81 -11.32
C THR A 108 22.41 -13.06 -10.34
N GLU A 109 22.71 -13.53 -9.12
CA GLU A 109 21.71 -13.70 -8.05
C GLU A 109 21.07 -12.36 -7.65
N GLN A 110 21.87 -11.31 -7.49
CA GLN A 110 21.37 -9.96 -7.21
C GLN A 110 20.50 -9.43 -8.35
N ALA A 111 20.89 -9.62 -9.61
CA ALA A 111 20.07 -9.22 -10.76
C ALA A 111 18.72 -9.95 -10.75
N THR A 112 18.71 -11.24 -10.41
CA THR A 112 17.49 -12.04 -10.31
C THR A 112 16.60 -11.59 -9.15
N GLN A 113 17.18 -11.24 -7.99
CA GLN A 113 16.46 -10.65 -6.87
C GLN A 113 15.86 -9.29 -7.21
N VAL A 114 16.63 -8.43 -7.89
CA VAL A 114 16.15 -7.10 -8.33
C VAL A 114 14.97 -7.27 -9.31
N GLU A 115 15.05 -8.20 -10.25
CA GLU A 115 13.94 -8.47 -11.17
C GLU A 115 12.70 -9.02 -10.43
N ALA A 116 12.88 -9.91 -9.45
CA ALA A 116 11.80 -10.43 -8.63
C ALA A 116 11.15 -9.34 -7.77
N LEU A 117 11.95 -8.48 -7.14
CA LEU A 117 11.48 -7.34 -6.36
C LEU A 117 10.77 -6.32 -7.25
N GLN A 118 11.28 -6.06 -8.46
CA GLN A 118 10.61 -5.16 -9.42
C GLN A 118 9.24 -5.72 -9.83
N LYS A 119 9.14 -7.02 -10.15
CA LYS A 119 7.85 -7.67 -10.44
C LYS A 119 6.89 -7.59 -9.26
N GLN A 120 7.39 -7.74 -8.03
CA GLN A 120 6.57 -7.62 -6.84
C GLN A 120 6.07 -6.18 -6.63
N ILE A 121 6.94 -5.18 -6.84
CA ILE A 121 6.56 -3.77 -6.79
C ILE A 121 5.53 -3.44 -7.88
N ASP A 122 5.73 -3.92 -9.11
CA ASP A 122 4.80 -3.70 -10.21
C ASP A 122 3.43 -4.35 -9.92
N THR A 123 3.43 -5.55 -9.34
CA THR A 123 2.21 -6.25 -8.91
C THR A 123 1.50 -5.48 -7.80
N MET A 124 2.22 -5.10 -6.75
CA MET A 124 1.67 -4.29 -5.65
C MET A 124 1.16 -2.92 -6.13
N THR A 125 1.84 -2.30 -7.09
CA THR A 125 1.42 -1.02 -7.68
C THR A 125 0.17 -1.20 -8.53
N ALA A 126 0.08 -2.28 -9.31
CA ALA A 126 -1.11 -2.62 -10.08
C ALA A 126 -2.31 -2.95 -9.17
N GLU A 127 -2.09 -3.69 -8.08
CA GLU A 127 -3.11 -3.98 -7.06
C GLU A 127 -3.56 -2.71 -6.34
N ALA A 128 -2.63 -1.82 -5.97
CA ALA A 128 -2.97 -0.53 -5.37
C ALA A 128 -3.70 0.40 -6.35
N ALA A 129 -3.34 0.37 -7.63
CA ALA A 129 -4.04 1.11 -8.69
C ALA A 129 -5.43 0.54 -8.94
N ALA A 130 -5.60 -0.78 -8.95
CA ALA A 130 -6.90 -1.45 -9.06
C ALA A 130 -7.79 -1.17 -7.84
N ALA A 131 -7.22 -1.17 -6.64
CA ALA A 131 -7.92 -0.77 -5.41
C ALA A 131 -8.33 0.70 -5.44
N LYS A 132 -7.49 1.60 -5.96
CA LYS A 132 -7.86 3.01 -6.18
C LYS A 132 -8.93 3.18 -7.26
N ALA A 133 -8.85 2.44 -8.36
CA ALA A 133 -9.85 2.48 -9.43
C ALA A 133 -11.21 1.93 -8.95
N ALA A 134 -11.23 0.94 -8.06
CA ALA A 134 -12.43 0.45 -7.39
C ALA A 134 -13.00 1.45 -6.36
N VAL A 135 -12.21 2.44 -5.94
CA VAL A 135 -12.63 3.57 -5.08
C VAL A 135 -13.04 4.80 -5.91
N GLU A 136 -12.58 4.91 -7.17
CA GLU A 136 -12.91 5.99 -8.12
C GLU A 136 -14.17 5.72 -8.97
N GLU A 137 -14.79 4.55 -8.90
CA GLU A 137 -16.25 4.52 -9.08
C GLU A 137 -16.86 5.18 -7.85
N GLU A 138 -17.00 6.51 -7.92
CA GLU A 138 -17.71 7.34 -6.96
C GLU A 138 -19.08 6.69 -6.68
N ASP A 139 -19.15 5.91 -5.61
CA ASP A 139 -20.41 5.50 -5.04
C ASP A 139 -21.14 6.81 -4.70
N PRO A 140 -22.28 7.13 -5.33
CA PRO A 140 -23.04 8.34 -5.01
C PRO A 140 -23.41 8.43 -3.51
N TYR A 141 -23.25 7.33 -2.76
CA TYR A 141 -23.31 7.30 -1.31
C TYR A 141 -22.08 7.91 -0.61
N GLN A 142 -20.86 7.67 -1.08
CA GLN A 142 -19.62 8.25 -0.53
C GLN A 142 -19.58 9.78 -0.67
N ASP A 143 -20.09 10.30 -1.79
CA ASP A 143 -20.21 11.76 -1.98
C ASP A 143 -21.14 12.38 -0.95
N LYS A 144 -22.28 11.74 -0.68
CA LYS A 144 -23.23 12.19 0.35
C LYS A 144 -22.62 12.13 1.75
N VAL A 145 -21.86 11.08 2.06
CA VAL A 145 -21.14 10.96 3.34
C VAL A 145 -20.12 12.09 3.48
N THR A 146 -19.39 12.39 2.41
CA THR A 146 -18.39 13.47 2.38
C THR A 146 -19.04 14.85 2.51
N GLU A 147 -20.20 15.07 1.88
CA GLU A 147 -20.98 16.30 2.02
C GLU A 147 -21.51 16.47 3.46
N LEU A 148 -22.03 15.41 4.07
CA LEU A 148 -22.45 15.41 5.47
C LEU A 148 -21.27 15.69 6.40
N ALA A 149 -20.12 15.05 6.18
CA ALA A 149 -18.90 15.30 6.94
C ALA A 149 -18.48 16.77 6.85
N LYS A 150 -18.55 17.40 5.67
CA LYS A 150 -18.29 18.84 5.48
C LYS A 150 -19.31 19.70 6.22
N LEU A 151 -20.60 19.36 6.16
CA LEU A 151 -21.67 20.08 6.85
C LEU A 151 -21.45 20.06 8.37
N TYR A 152 -21.21 18.89 8.96
CA TYR A 152 -20.96 18.77 10.40
C TYR A 152 -19.64 19.41 10.81
N SER A 153 -18.59 19.33 9.98
CA SER A 153 -17.31 20.02 10.21
C SER A 153 -17.43 21.55 10.19
N GLY A 154 -18.33 22.09 9.38
CA GLY A 154 -18.60 23.53 9.29
C GLY A 154 -19.43 24.08 10.45
N MET A 155 -20.06 23.20 11.25
CA MET A 155 -20.81 23.59 12.44
C MET A 155 -19.91 23.70 13.67
N LYS A 156 -20.36 24.46 14.67
CA LYS A 156 -19.71 24.48 15.98
C LYS A 156 -19.83 23.09 16.61
N ALA A 157 -18.71 22.53 17.09
CA ALA A 157 -18.68 21.17 17.65
C ALA A 157 -19.73 20.92 18.75
N SER A 158 -19.99 21.91 19.60
CA SER A 158 -21.03 21.84 20.65
C SER A 158 -22.48 21.76 20.13
N LYS A 159 -22.69 21.96 18.83
CA LYS A 159 -23.98 21.81 18.14
C LYS A 159 -24.00 20.59 17.25
N ALA A 160 -22.87 20.26 16.62
CA ALA A 160 -22.74 19.05 15.81
C ALA A 160 -22.81 17.77 16.67
N ALA A 161 -22.10 17.73 17.81
CA ALA A 161 -22.04 16.54 18.66
C ALA A 161 -23.42 16.03 19.11
N PRO A 162 -24.32 16.85 19.69
CA PRO A 162 -25.66 16.37 20.06
C PRO A 162 -26.50 15.90 18.88
N ILE A 163 -26.30 16.45 17.68
CA ILE A 163 -27.02 16.00 16.47
C ILE A 163 -26.49 14.63 16.05
N MET A 164 -25.17 14.44 16.09
CA MET A 164 -24.54 13.17 15.73
C MET A 164 -24.85 12.06 16.73
N GLU A 165 -25.00 12.37 18.02
CA GLU A 165 -25.41 11.39 19.05
C GLU A 165 -26.80 10.80 18.82
N ASN A 166 -27.67 11.49 18.06
CA ASN A 166 -28.97 10.97 17.67
C ASN A 166 -28.91 10.05 16.44
N LEU A 167 -27.73 9.88 15.83
CA LEU A 167 -27.50 8.92 14.76
C LEU A 167 -27.08 7.56 15.34
N THR A 168 -27.16 6.50 14.54
CA THR A 168 -26.58 5.21 14.92
C THR A 168 -25.06 5.32 15.04
N ALA A 169 -24.45 4.53 15.92
CA ALA A 169 -22.99 4.51 16.08
C ALA A 169 -22.27 4.23 14.74
N GLU A 170 -22.85 3.42 13.86
CA GLU A 170 -22.32 3.12 12.53
C GLU A 170 -22.37 4.33 11.59
N GLU A 171 -23.47 5.10 11.59
CA GLU A 171 -23.58 6.36 10.83
C GLU A 171 -22.60 7.42 11.35
N GLN A 172 -22.40 7.49 12.68
CA GLN A 172 -21.43 8.40 13.30
C GLN A 172 -20.01 8.08 12.85
N VAL A 173 -19.61 6.81 12.91
CA VAL A 173 -18.30 6.33 12.45
C VAL A 173 -18.09 6.66 10.98
N GLN A 174 -19.11 6.43 10.14
CA GLN A 174 -19.03 6.72 8.71
C GLN A 174 -18.77 8.20 8.43
N ILE A 175 -19.55 9.10 9.07
CA ILE A 175 -19.37 10.56 8.91
C ILE A 175 -18.01 11.00 9.47
N LEU A 176 -17.64 10.55 10.67
CA LEU A 176 -16.37 10.92 11.29
C LEU A 176 -15.17 10.41 10.49
N SER A 177 -15.27 9.23 9.86
CA SER A 177 -14.19 8.68 9.03
C SER A 177 -13.83 9.60 7.86
N ALA A 178 -14.82 10.28 7.29
CA ALA A 178 -14.67 11.24 6.18
C ALA A 178 -14.31 12.67 6.64
N MET A 179 -14.26 12.93 7.95
CA MET A 179 -13.88 14.23 8.52
C MET A 179 -12.37 14.34 8.75
N ASN A 180 -11.86 15.58 8.69
CA ASN A 180 -10.49 15.87 9.13
C ASN A 180 -10.34 15.64 10.64
N ASN A 181 -9.09 15.38 11.09
CA ASN A 181 -8.82 15.06 12.49
C ASN A 181 -9.18 16.19 13.47
N ALA A 182 -9.00 17.46 13.09
CA ALA A 182 -9.30 18.58 13.99
C ALA A 182 -10.81 18.68 14.30
N SER A 183 -11.65 18.61 13.26
CA SER A 183 -13.11 18.61 13.42
C SER A 183 -13.60 17.34 14.13
N LYS A 184 -13.02 16.18 13.82
CA LYS A 184 -13.33 14.91 14.49
C LYS A 184 -13.05 14.97 15.99
N THR A 185 -11.86 15.41 16.39
CA THR A 185 -11.49 15.56 17.80
C THR A 185 -12.39 16.56 18.51
N ALA A 186 -12.62 17.73 17.89
CA ALA A 186 -13.48 18.76 18.49
C ALA A 186 -14.92 18.27 18.73
N ILE A 187 -15.47 17.45 17.82
CA ILE A 187 -16.81 16.85 17.98
C ILE A 187 -16.80 15.77 19.06
N LEU A 188 -15.85 14.83 19.02
CA LEU A 188 -15.74 13.77 20.04
C LEU A 188 -15.56 14.34 21.46
N GLU A 189 -14.85 15.47 21.61
CA GLU A 189 -14.71 16.19 22.89
C GLU A 189 -16.03 16.78 23.43
N LYS A 190 -17.03 16.95 22.57
CA LYS A 190 -18.35 17.50 22.91
C LYS A 190 -19.44 16.44 22.95
N MET A 191 -19.08 15.18 22.71
CA MET A 191 -19.99 14.06 22.83
C MET A 191 -20.04 13.51 24.25
N ASP A 192 -21.06 12.72 24.54
CA ASP A 192 -21.14 11.89 25.72
C ASP A 192 -19.94 10.90 25.76
N PRO A 193 -19.26 10.74 26.91
CA PRO A 193 -18.09 9.88 27.02
C PRO A 193 -18.33 8.42 26.64
N GLU A 194 -19.52 7.88 26.89
CA GLU A 194 -19.86 6.48 26.55
C GLU A 194 -19.99 6.32 25.03
N MET A 195 -20.73 7.23 24.39
CA MET A 195 -20.89 7.26 22.94
C MET A 195 -19.56 7.51 22.21
N ALA A 196 -18.76 8.45 22.72
CA ALA A 196 -17.44 8.75 22.15
C ALA A 196 -16.49 7.55 22.22
N ALA A 197 -16.54 6.76 23.29
CA ALA A 197 -15.76 5.54 23.43
C ALA A 197 -16.20 4.46 22.43
N GLU A 198 -17.52 4.22 22.32
CA GLU A 198 -18.07 3.25 21.37
C GLU A 198 -17.67 3.58 19.92
N VAL A 199 -17.89 4.83 19.51
CA VAL A 199 -17.56 5.32 18.18
C VAL A 199 -16.06 5.22 17.91
N SER A 200 -15.22 5.52 18.90
CA SER A 200 -13.75 5.43 18.75
C SER A 200 -13.27 3.99 18.54
N ILE A 201 -13.89 3.01 19.21
CA ILE A 201 -13.60 1.59 19.00
C ILE A 201 -14.03 1.18 17.60
N LYS A 202 -15.25 1.52 17.18
CA LYS A 202 -15.75 1.17 15.85
C LYS A 202 -14.95 1.83 14.71
N LEU A 203 -14.47 3.06 14.92
CA LEU A 203 -13.61 3.76 13.97
C LEU A 203 -12.24 3.08 13.79
N LYS A 204 -11.73 2.40 14.83
CA LYS A 204 -10.53 1.57 14.73
C LYS A 204 -10.79 0.27 13.96
N GLU A 205 -11.99 -0.28 14.06
CA GLU A 205 -12.36 -1.58 13.47
C GLU A 205 -12.82 -1.47 12.01
N SER A 206 -13.25 -0.28 11.55
CA SER A 206 -13.71 -0.07 10.19
C SER A 206 -12.56 0.07 9.18
N THR A 207 -12.35 -0.95 8.34
CA THR A 207 -11.27 -0.97 7.34
C THR A 207 -11.71 -0.69 5.90
N ASN A 208 -13.00 -0.87 5.57
CA ASN A 208 -13.54 -0.65 4.22
C ASN A 208 -14.78 0.27 4.22
N SER A 209 -14.86 1.21 3.26
CA SER A 209 -15.97 2.17 3.11
C SER A 209 -17.31 1.52 2.77
N THR A 210 -17.30 0.49 1.93
CA THR A 210 -18.51 -0.26 1.54
C THR A 210 -19.09 -1.04 2.72
N ASP A 211 -18.23 -1.68 3.52
CA ASP A 211 -18.65 -2.43 4.72
C ASP A 211 -19.25 -1.49 5.77
N MET A 212 -18.67 -0.29 5.95
CA MET A 212 -19.25 0.75 6.81
C MET A 212 -20.63 1.20 6.34
N ALA A 213 -20.81 1.44 5.04
CA ALA A 213 -22.10 1.86 4.47
C ALA A 213 -23.18 0.79 4.70
N ILE A 214 -22.86 -0.48 4.48
CA ILE A 214 -23.78 -1.60 4.69
C ILE A 214 -24.13 -1.73 6.19
N ALA A 215 -23.13 -1.64 7.07
CA ALA A 215 -23.36 -1.69 8.51
C ALA A 215 -24.24 -0.53 9.01
N ALA A 216 -24.00 0.69 8.52
CA ALA A 216 -24.80 1.88 8.83
C ALA A 216 -26.26 1.71 8.39
N LEU A 217 -26.48 1.25 7.15
CA LEU A 217 -27.84 1.01 6.65
C LEU A 217 -28.56 -0.09 7.44
N GLN A 218 -27.88 -1.19 7.78
CA GLN A 218 -28.46 -2.26 8.59
C GLN A 218 -28.79 -1.80 10.01
N SER A 219 -27.91 -1.03 10.64
CA SER A 219 -28.13 -0.46 11.97
C SER A 219 -29.32 0.49 11.97
N ARG A 220 -29.40 1.38 10.98
CA ARG A 220 -30.53 2.30 10.80
C ARG A 220 -31.85 1.56 10.57
N LEU A 221 -31.85 0.48 9.79
CA LEU A 221 -33.03 -0.37 9.61
C LEU A 221 -33.45 -1.03 10.94
N LYS A 222 -32.51 -1.51 11.75
CA LYS A 222 -32.80 -2.07 13.08
C LYS A 222 -33.32 -1.02 14.05
N GLN A 223 -32.73 0.18 14.09
CA GLN A 223 -33.21 1.28 14.92
C GLN A 223 -34.62 1.71 14.49
N ASN A 224 -34.85 1.90 13.19
CA ASN A 224 -36.17 2.20 12.67
C ASN A 224 -37.18 1.08 12.99
N GLN A 225 -36.81 -0.20 12.88
CA GLN A 225 -37.67 -1.32 13.27
C GLN A 225 -37.96 -1.35 14.76
N ALA A 226 -36.99 -1.02 15.62
CA ALA A 226 -37.16 -0.92 17.06
C ALA A 226 -38.07 0.26 17.45
N ASP A 227 -37.91 1.40 16.78
CA ASP A 227 -38.76 2.58 16.95
C ASP A 227 -40.18 2.33 16.39
N THR A 228 -40.31 1.54 15.32
CA THR A 228 -41.61 1.12 14.76
C THR A 228 -42.26 -0.01 15.57
N ALA A 229 -41.51 -0.73 16.42
CA ALA A 229 -42.06 -1.66 17.40
C ALA A 229 -42.54 -0.95 18.68
N ALA A 230 -42.05 0.27 18.94
CA ALA A 230 -42.46 1.12 20.05
C ALA A 230 -43.65 2.06 19.72
N ALA A 231 -44.01 2.22 18.45
CA ALA A 231 -45.21 2.92 17.98
C ALA A 231 -46.17 1.94 17.30
N PRO A 232 -47.51 1.97 17.51
CA PRO A 232 -48.41 1.05 16.85
C PRO A 232 -48.37 1.30 15.34
N ALA A 233 -47.69 0.42 14.59
CA ALA A 233 -47.46 0.55 13.16
C ALA A 233 -48.78 0.68 12.39
N ALA A 234 -49.03 1.81 11.73
CA ALA A 234 -50.07 1.93 10.72
C ALA A 234 -49.49 1.58 9.35
N SER A 235 -49.13 0.32 9.12
CA SER A 235 -48.92 -0.21 7.77
C SER A 235 -50.28 -0.47 7.13
N GLY A 236 -50.54 0.11 5.96
CA GLY A 236 -51.82 0.03 5.23
C GLY A 236 -52.20 -1.37 4.71
N ASN A 237 -51.56 -2.43 5.18
CA ASN A 237 -51.97 -3.82 5.00
C ASN A 237 -51.89 -4.51 6.36
N LEU A 238 -52.86 -5.38 6.63
CA LEU A 238 -52.92 -6.13 7.89
C LEU A 238 -51.68 -7.06 7.94
N ASP A 239 -50.67 -6.67 8.71
CA ASP A 239 -49.47 -7.47 8.91
C ASP A 239 -49.80 -8.80 9.61
N GLN A 240 -48.87 -9.75 9.54
CA GLN A 240 -49.07 -11.11 10.04
C GLN A 240 -49.38 -11.12 11.56
N GLU A 241 -48.84 -10.16 12.31
CA GLU A 241 -49.05 -10.03 13.74
C GLU A 241 -50.46 -9.53 14.07
N LYS A 242 -50.94 -8.50 13.37
CA LYS A 242 -52.32 -8.01 13.48
C LYS A 242 -53.35 -9.01 12.99
N LEU A 243 -53.04 -9.78 11.95
CA LEU A 243 -53.87 -10.90 11.52
C LEU A 243 -53.99 -11.95 12.63
N SER A 244 -52.86 -12.36 13.22
CA SER A 244 -52.86 -13.31 14.33
C SER A 244 -53.67 -12.79 15.51
N GLN A 245 -53.48 -11.53 15.89
CA GLN A 245 -54.21 -10.89 16.99
C GLN A 245 -55.71 -10.77 16.71
N THR A 246 -56.10 -10.46 15.47
CA THR A 246 -57.51 -10.34 15.06
C THR A 246 -58.23 -11.68 15.21
N PHE A 247 -57.65 -12.76 14.70
CA PHE A 247 -58.27 -14.08 14.80
C PHE A 247 -58.14 -14.72 16.18
N THR A 248 -57.14 -14.33 16.99
CA THR A 248 -57.04 -14.72 18.40
C THR A 248 -58.11 -14.05 19.26
N SER A 249 -58.48 -12.81 18.92
CA SER A 249 -59.50 -12.04 19.64
C SER A 249 -60.93 -12.32 19.14
N MET A 250 -61.07 -12.99 17.99
CA MET A 250 -62.36 -13.33 17.39
C MET A 250 -62.89 -14.67 17.91
N PRO A 251 -64.18 -14.78 18.24
CA PRO A 251 -64.79 -16.06 18.61
C PRO A 251 -64.60 -17.12 17.52
N ALA A 252 -64.22 -18.35 17.91
CA ALA A 252 -63.89 -19.42 16.97
C ALA A 252 -65.03 -19.74 15.98
N ALA A 253 -66.29 -19.65 16.40
CA ALA A 253 -67.45 -19.92 15.56
C ALA A 253 -67.65 -18.87 14.44
N GLU A 254 -67.30 -17.61 14.72
CA GLU A 254 -67.37 -16.49 13.78
C GLU A 254 -66.18 -16.51 12.83
N ALA A 255 -64.98 -16.75 13.37
CA ALA A 255 -63.77 -16.98 12.57
C ALA A 255 -63.95 -18.15 11.59
N ALA A 256 -64.52 -19.28 12.05
CA ALA A 256 -64.82 -20.42 11.21
C ALA A 256 -65.82 -20.07 10.09
N ALA A 257 -66.86 -19.30 10.37
CA ALA A 257 -67.82 -18.88 9.35
C ALA A 257 -67.18 -17.97 8.29
N LEU A 258 -66.38 -16.99 8.74
CA LEU A 258 -65.67 -16.06 7.87
C LEU A 258 -64.64 -16.78 6.99
N LEU A 259 -63.84 -17.66 7.58
CA LEU A 259 -62.80 -18.41 6.85
C LEU A 259 -63.41 -19.43 5.89
N SER A 260 -64.52 -20.07 6.23
CA SER A 260 -65.25 -20.93 5.28
C SER A 260 -65.77 -20.15 4.08
N SER A 261 -66.33 -18.95 4.31
CA SER A 261 -66.78 -18.07 3.23
C SER A 261 -65.61 -17.52 2.41
N MET A 262 -64.47 -17.24 3.04
CA MET A 262 -63.29 -16.74 2.35
C MET A 262 -62.56 -17.84 1.59
N TYR A 263 -62.69 -19.10 1.99
CA TYR A 263 -62.08 -20.23 1.29
C TYR A 263 -62.66 -20.42 -0.11
N THR A 264 -63.92 -20.04 -0.35
CA THR A 264 -64.52 -20.11 -1.70
C THR A 264 -63.96 -19.05 -2.66
N VAL A 265 -63.48 -17.92 -2.12
CA VAL A 265 -62.97 -16.77 -2.90
C VAL A 265 -61.45 -16.82 -3.00
N SER A 266 -60.76 -17.11 -1.89
CA SER A 266 -59.31 -17.11 -1.80
C SER A 266 -58.82 -18.21 -0.82
N PRO A 267 -58.67 -19.46 -1.30
CA PRO A 267 -58.19 -20.58 -0.50
C PRO A 267 -56.84 -20.30 0.16
N ASP A 268 -55.88 -19.74 -0.59
CA ASP A 268 -54.51 -19.53 -0.10
C ASP A 268 -54.44 -18.55 1.06
N LYS A 269 -55.27 -17.49 1.04
CA LYS A 269 -55.34 -16.53 2.15
C LYS A 269 -55.86 -17.17 3.43
N VAL A 270 -56.80 -18.11 3.32
CA VAL A 270 -57.29 -18.88 4.49
C VAL A 270 -56.18 -19.76 5.06
N ILE A 271 -55.39 -20.40 4.20
CA ILE A 271 -54.23 -21.20 4.64
C ILE A 271 -53.19 -20.30 5.33
N THR A 272 -52.89 -19.12 4.78
CA THR A 272 -51.98 -18.15 5.40
C THR A 272 -52.48 -17.71 6.77
N VAL A 273 -53.77 -17.38 6.91
CA VAL A 273 -54.37 -17.00 8.20
C VAL A 273 -54.25 -18.15 9.21
N LEU A 274 -54.63 -19.36 8.81
CA LEU A 274 -54.59 -20.52 9.70
C LEU A 274 -53.15 -20.86 10.12
N ASN A 275 -52.15 -20.73 9.24
CA ASN A 275 -50.74 -20.91 9.62
C ASN A 275 -50.20 -19.80 10.53
N THR A 276 -50.82 -18.63 10.52
CA THR A 276 -50.39 -17.44 11.28
C THR A 276 -50.91 -17.43 12.72
N VAL A 277 -52.10 -17.97 12.96
CA VAL A 277 -52.67 -18.08 14.31
C VAL A 277 -52.00 -19.21 15.11
N GLY A 278 -51.96 -19.07 16.42
CA GLY A 278 -51.41 -20.10 17.31
C GLY A 278 -52.21 -21.42 17.27
N ASP A 279 -51.56 -22.52 17.64
CA ASP A 279 -52.12 -23.89 17.51
C ASP A 279 -53.46 -24.08 18.23
N THR A 280 -53.62 -23.46 19.40
CA THR A 280 -54.88 -23.49 20.18
C THR A 280 -56.03 -22.78 19.44
N VAL A 281 -55.76 -21.62 18.87
CA VAL A 281 -56.76 -20.85 18.10
C VAL A 281 -57.09 -21.60 16.80
N ARG A 282 -56.06 -22.07 16.08
CA ARG A 282 -56.21 -22.87 14.85
C ARG A 282 -57.09 -24.10 15.05
N SER A 283 -56.83 -24.87 16.11
CA SER A 283 -57.60 -26.08 16.42
C SER A 283 -59.05 -25.76 16.81
N SER A 284 -59.29 -24.68 17.57
CA SER A 284 -60.66 -24.24 17.90
C SER A 284 -61.45 -23.80 16.68
N ILE A 285 -60.83 -23.06 15.75
CA ILE A 285 -61.44 -22.64 14.49
C ILE A 285 -61.77 -23.86 13.61
N LEU A 286 -60.81 -24.78 13.42
CA LEU A 286 -61.02 -25.99 12.63
C LEU A 286 -62.12 -26.89 13.22
N ALA A 287 -62.23 -26.95 14.55
CA ALA A 287 -63.30 -27.67 15.22
C ALA A 287 -64.69 -27.08 14.90
N GLU A 288 -64.83 -25.76 14.94
CA GLU A 288 -66.07 -25.06 14.55
C GLU A 288 -66.38 -25.16 13.05
N MET A 289 -65.34 -25.15 12.19
CA MET A 289 -65.52 -25.41 10.76
C MET A 289 -66.02 -26.83 10.52
N THR A 290 -65.50 -27.82 11.26
CA THR A 290 -65.87 -29.24 11.11
C THR A 290 -67.32 -29.48 11.51
N LYS A 291 -67.83 -28.77 12.52
CA LYS A 291 -69.24 -28.83 12.93
C LYS A 291 -70.19 -28.38 11.83
N LYS A 292 -69.77 -27.47 10.95
CA LYS A 292 -70.57 -26.93 9.85
C LYS A 292 -70.36 -27.69 8.54
N ASP A 293 -69.12 -28.00 8.21
CA ASP A 293 -68.72 -28.74 7.01
C ASP A 293 -67.42 -29.51 7.25
N SER A 294 -67.56 -30.81 7.54
CA SER A 294 -66.44 -31.71 7.81
C SER A 294 -65.60 -32.00 6.57
N ALA A 295 -66.19 -31.96 5.37
CA ALA A 295 -65.48 -32.23 4.12
C ALA A 295 -64.59 -31.04 3.72
N LEU A 296 -65.09 -29.81 3.86
CA LEU A 296 -64.30 -28.59 3.65
C LEU A 296 -63.17 -28.48 4.67
N SER A 297 -63.44 -28.79 5.93
CA SER A 297 -62.43 -28.76 7.00
C SER A 297 -61.30 -29.76 6.75
N ALA A 298 -61.61 -30.97 6.28
CA ALA A 298 -60.61 -31.96 5.90
C ALA A 298 -59.73 -31.50 4.71
N LYS A 299 -60.32 -30.83 3.71
CA LYS A 299 -59.57 -30.25 2.57
C LYS A 299 -58.60 -29.16 3.03
N ILE A 300 -59.06 -28.28 3.91
CA ILE A 300 -58.22 -27.21 4.48
C ILE A 300 -57.07 -27.80 5.29
N LEU A 301 -57.35 -28.79 6.14
CA LEU A 301 -56.32 -29.46 6.92
C LEU A 301 -55.27 -30.15 6.04
N ASN A 302 -55.69 -30.82 4.96
CA ASN A 302 -54.77 -31.44 4.00
C ASN A 302 -53.84 -30.39 3.35
N ARG A 303 -54.37 -29.21 3.00
CA ARG A 303 -53.56 -28.10 2.46
C ARG A 303 -52.61 -27.50 3.49
N LEU A 304 -53.03 -27.39 4.76
CA LEU A 304 -52.14 -26.95 5.85
C LEU A 304 -50.95 -27.90 6.05
N MET A 305 -51.13 -29.19 5.77
CA MET A 305 -50.06 -30.20 5.82
C MET A 305 -49.21 -30.27 4.55
N GLY A 306 -49.39 -29.36 3.59
CA GLY A 306 -48.62 -29.32 2.35
C GLY A 306 -49.19 -30.16 1.20
N GLY A 307 -50.41 -30.71 1.34
CA GLY A 307 -51.15 -31.30 0.23
C GLY A 307 -51.61 -30.24 -0.78
N LYS A 308 -51.48 -30.52 -2.08
CA LYS A 308 -51.99 -29.63 -3.15
C LYS A 308 -53.52 -29.69 -3.27
#